data_AF-A0A355WMI9-F1
#
_entry.id   AF-A0A355WMI9-F1
#
_cell.length_a   1.000
_cell.length_b   1.000
_cell.length_c   1.000
_cell.angle_alpha   90.00
_cell.angle_beta   90.00
_cell.angle_gamma   90.00
#
_symmetry.space_group_name_H-M   'P 1'
#
loop_
_entity.id
_entity.type
_entity.pdbx_description
1 polymer ?
#
loop_
_entity_poly.entity_id
_entity_poly.type
_entity_poly.pdbx_seq_one_letter_code
_entity_poly.pdbx_strand_id
1 'polypeptide(L)'
;MTNPLLTRHSYRPKPGLAFLEGLSLAQARVHEFCGSARRTLALIAARATEGPVFWISPGWTHERLNAQGVLDFINPGRLTLISPPRGDDLLWVMEEILRSGCAPLVVCEL
;
A
#
# COMPACT_ATOMS: atom_id res chain seq x y z
N MET A 1 28.50 -9.94 9.23
CA MET A 1 27.23 -9.18 9.26
C MET A 1 27.56 -7.75 9.62
N THR A 2 27.55 -6.84 8.65
CA THR A 2 27.85 -5.41 8.86
C THR A 2 26.59 -4.70 9.32
N ASN A 3 26.55 -4.29 10.58
CA ASN A 3 25.48 -3.44 11.09
C ASN A 3 25.49 -2.09 10.35
N PRO A 4 24.35 -1.60 9.85
CA PRO A 4 24.29 -0.27 9.26
C PRO A 4 24.65 0.75 10.34
N LEU A 5 25.69 1.54 10.09
CA LEU A 5 26.12 2.60 10.99
C LEU A 5 25.06 3.70 11.01
N LEU A 6 24.57 4.05 12.21
CA LEU A 6 23.72 5.21 12.41
C LEU A 6 24.52 6.49 12.08
N THR A 7 24.23 7.09 10.93
CA THR A 7 24.85 8.36 10.53
C THR A 7 24.12 9.53 11.19
N ARG A 8 24.86 10.53 11.67
CA ARG A 8 24.29 11.78 12.23
C ARG A 8 23.82 12.78 11.17
N HIS A 9 23.45 12.31 9.98
CA HIS A 9 22.84 13.18 8.98
C HIS A 9 21.46 13.62 9.48
N SER A 10 21.23 14.93 9.53
CA SER A 10 19.91 15.49 9.81
C SER A 10 18.91 14.93 8.79
N TYR A 11 17.86 14.29 9.30
CA TYR A 11 16.76 13.80 8.48
C TYR A 11 16.17 14.97 7.69
N ARG A 12 16.35 14.98 6.38
CA ARG A 12 15.58 15.85 5.49
C ARG A 12 14.29 15.12 5.16
N PRO A 13 13.11 15.62 5.57
CA PRO A 13 11.86 15.02 5.18
C PRO A 13 11.80 15.05 3.65
N LYS A 14 11.79 13.87 3.04
CA LYS A 14 11.44 13.74 1.63
C LYS A 14 9.96 14.10 1.48
N PRO A 15 9.54 14.66 0.34
CA PRO A 15 8.12 14.86 0.08
C PRO A 15 7.38 13.55 0.34
N GLY A 16 6.44 13.61 1.28
CA GLY A 16 5.61 12.49 1.69
C GLY A 16 4.23 12.60 1.06
N LEU A 17 3.60 11.46 0.84
CA LEU A 17 2.19 11.40 0.52
C LEU A 17 1.41 11.75 1.79
N ALA A 18 0.94 13.00 1.90
CA ALA A 18 0.02 13.40 2.95
C ALA A 18 -1.32 12.66 2.72
N PHE A 19 -1.73 11.84 3.69
CA PHE A 19 -2.92 10.99 3.53
C PHE A 19 -3.95 11.19 4.65
N LEU A 20 -3.52 11.67 5.82
CA LEU A 20 -4.37 12.03 6.94
C LEU A 20 -3.81 13.31 7.59
N GLU A 21 -4.64 14.04 8.33
CA GLU A 21 -4.21 15.25 9.02
C GLU A 21 -2.98 15.00 9.89
N GLY A 22 -1.91 15.77 9.66
CA GLY A 22 -0.64 15.65 10.37
C GLY A 22 0.20 14.41 10.04
N LEU A 23 -0.26 13.51 9.15
CA LEU A 23 0.44 12.29 8.79
C LEU A 23 0.83 12.23 7.31
N SER A 24 2.02 11.71 7.05
CA SER A 24 2.52 11.48 5.69
C SER A 24 3.28 10.17 5.57
N LEU A 25 3.19 9.55 4.40
CA LEU A 25 3.97 8.37 4.04
C LEU A 25 5.15 8.79 3.17
N ALA A 26 6.37 8.43 3.56
CA ALA A 26 7.53 8.65 2.70
C ALA A 26 7.33 7.94 1.34
N GLN A 27 7.53 8.65 0.23
CA GLN A 27 7.44 8.07 -1.10
C GLN A 27 8.55 7.02 -1.35
N ALA A 28 8.28 6.06 -2.24
CA ALA A 28 9.21 4.98 -2.59
C ALA A 28 9.72 4.19 -1.36
N ARG A 29 8.84 3.98 -0.38
CA ARG A 29 9.07 3.19 0.83
C ARG A 29 7.85 2.32 1.11
N VAL A 30 8.11 1.21 1.80
CA VAL A 30 7.07 0.31 2.31
C VAL A 30 6.65 0.81 3.69
N HIS A 31 5.33 0.83 3.93
CA HIS A 31 4.73 1.20 5.20
C HIS A 31 3.78 0.09 5.63
N GLU A 32 3.78 -0.23 6.92
CA GLU A 32 2.91 -1.27 7.49
C GLU A 32 1.80 -0.60 8.31
N PHE A 33 0.54 -0.93 7.98
CA PHE A 33 -0.60 -0.54 8.79
C PHE A 33 -1.09 -1.75 9.60
N CYS A 34 -1.05 -1.62 10.92
CA CYS A 34 -1.49 -2.66 11.85
C CYS A 34 -2.85 -2.32 12.49
N GLY A 35 -3.55 -3.34 12.96
CA GLY A 35 -4.83 -3.20 13.68
C GLY A 35 -6.07 -3.33 12.81
N SER A 36 -7.23 -3.04 13.40
CA SER A 36 -8.55 -3.21 12.78
C SER A 36 -8.81 -2.22 11.64
N ALA A 37 -8.23 -1.02 11.71
CA ALA A 37 -8.42 0.03 10.71
C ALA A 37 -7.44 -0.06 9.52
N ARG A 38 -6.60 -1.11 9.41
CA ARG A 38 -5.53 -1.20 8.40
C ARG A 38 -6.01 -1.05 6.96
N ARG A 39 -7.13 -1.68 6.60
CA ARG A 39 -7.73 -1.56 5.24
C ARG A 39 -8.28 -0.17 4.99
N THR A 40 -8.93 0.44 5.99
CA THR A 40 -9.41 1.82 5.93
C THR A 40 -8.26 2.79 5.73
N LEU A 41 -7.17 2.66 6.48
CA LEU A 41 -5.98 3.51 6.33
C LEU A 41 -5.34 3.35 4.94
N ALA A 42 -5.28 2.12 4.41
CA ALA A 42 -4.80 1.88 3.06
C ALA A 42 -5.69 2.53 1.99
N LEU A 43 -7.02 2.51 2.15
CA LEU A 43 -7.96 3.23 1.27
C LEU A 43 -7.82 4.76 1.39
N ILE A 44 -7.61 5.28 2.60
CA ILE A 44 -7.32 6.71 2.82
C ILE A 44 -6.00 7.11 2.14
N ALA A 45 -4.97 6.27 2.20
CA ALA A 45 -3.73 6.48 1.45
C ALA A 45 -3.96 6.42 -0.07
N ALA A 46 -4.75 5.48 -0.56
CA ALA A 46 -5.11 5.39 -1.97
C ALA A 46 -5.82 6.64 -2.48
N ARG A 47 -6.71 7.24 -1.67
CA ARG A 47 -7.40 8.50 -1.97
C ARG A 47 -6.45 9.68 -2.17
N ALA A 48 -5.29 9.68 -1.51
CA ALA A 48 -4.27 10.73 -1.67
C ALA A 48 -3.44 10.59 -2.96
N THR A 49 -3.64 9.52 -3.75
CA THR A 49 -2.94 9.28 -5.02
C THR A 49 -3.87 9.43 -6.21
N GLU A 50 -3.30 9.66 -7.39
CA GLU A 50 -4.00 9.61 -8.69
C GLU A 50 -3.46 8.44 -9.53
N GLY A 51 -4.35 7.67 -10.18
CA GLY A 51 -3.97 6.50 -11.00
C GLY A 51 -4.43 5.16 -10.42
N PRO A 52 -4.01 4.03 -11.02
CA PRO A 52 -4.45 2.70 -10.60
C PRO A 52 -3.91 2.34 -9.21
N VAL A 53 -4.67 1.55 -8.46
CA VAL A 53 -4.29 1.02 -7.15
C VAL A 53 -4.41 -0.49 -7.20
N PHE A 54 -3.28 -1.16 -7.02
CA PHE A 54 -3.26 -2.61 -6.96
C PHE A 54 -3.49 -3.06 -5.52
N TRP A 55 -4.45 -3.95 -5.32
CA TRP A 55 -4.80 -4.48 -4.01
C TRP A 55 -4.64 -6.00 -4.01
N ILE A 56 -3.60 -6.47 -3.37
CA ILE A 56 -3.21 -7.86 -3.29
C ILE A 56 -3.72 -8.41 -1.96
N SER A 57 -4.59 -9.43 -2.03
CA SER A 57 -5.09 -10.12 -0.84
C SER A 57 -4.88 -11.62 -0.99
N PRO A 58 -4.62 -12.36 0.09
CA PRO A 58 -4.52 -13.83 0.03
C PRO A 58 -5.71 -14.49 -0.65
N GLY A 59 -5.45 -15.42 -1.56
CA GLY A 59 -6.50 -16.20 -2.25
C GLY A 59 -7.32 -17.07 -1.31
N TRP A 60 -6.73 -17.52 -0.19
CA TRP A 60 -7.39 -18.34 0.83
C TRP A 60 -8.18 -17.55 1.87
N THR A 61 -8.16 -16.21 1.81
CA THR A 61 -8.97 -15.35 2.69
C THR A 61 -10.33 -15.06 2.07
N HIS A 62 -11.39 -15.23 2.85
CA HIS A 62 -12.76 -14.93 2.43
C HIS A 62 -13.13 -13.45 2.55
N GLU A 63 -12.45 -12.71 3.43
CA GLU A 63 -12.66 -11.27 3.57
C GLU A 63 -12.16 -10.54 2.32
N ARG A 64 -13.04 -9.78 1.70
CA ARG A 64 -12.74 -8.96 0.52
C ARG A 64 -13.17 -7.52 0.76
N LEU A 65 -12.55 -6.60 0.05
CA LEU A 65 -13.06 -5.24 -0.04
C LEU A 65 -14.49 -5.27 -0.60
N ASN A 66 -15.40 -4.62 0.11
CA ASN A 66 -16.75 -4.40 -0.38
C ASN A 66 -16.75 -3.17 -1.29
N ALA A 67 -17.19 -3.33 -2.55
CA ALA A 67 -17.16 -2.24 -3.53
C ALA A 67 -17.98 -1.01 -3.10
N GLN A 68 -19.10 -1.22 -2.40
CA GLN A 68 -19.90 -0.12 -1.87
C GLN A 68 -19.15 0.63 -0.77
N GLY A 69 -18.47 -0.08 0.13
CA GLY A 69 -17.65 0.54 1.19
C GLY A 69 -16.39 1.24 0.66
N VAL A 70 -15.90 0.85 -0.53
CA VAL A 70 -14.76 1.52 -1.18
C VAL A 70 -15.15 2.90 -1.74
N LEU A 71 -16.40 3.08 -2.20
CA LEU A 71 -16.86 4.33 -2.82
C LEU A 71 -16.68 5.56 -1.92
N ASP A 72 -16.74 5.38 -0.60
CA ASP A 72 -16.54 6.45 0.38
C ASP A 72 -15.08 6.97 0.40
N PHE A 73 -14.15 6.25 -0.22
CA PHE A 73 -12.72 6.58 -0.23
C PHE A 73 -12.21 6.88 -1.65
N ILE A 74 -12.46 5.99 -2.61
CA ILE A 74 -11.95 6.09 -3.98
C ILE A 74 -12.97 5.56 -4.98
N ASN A 75 -12.85 5.97 -6.25
CA ASN A 75 -13.57 5.31 -7.34
C ASN A 75 -13.11 3.84 -7.43
N PRO A 76 -14.01 2.84 -7.27
CA PRO A 76 -13.66 1.42 -7.34
C PRO A 76 -13.04 1.01 -8.68
N GLY A 77 -13.31 1.73 -9.77
CA GLY A 77 -12.68 1.50 -11.07
C GLY A 77 -11.16 1.74 -11.09
N ARG A 78 -10.59 2.36 -10.04
CA ARG A 78 -9.14 2.46 -9.85
C ARG A 78 -8.52 1.17 -9.31
N LEU A 79 -9.31 0.29 -8.71
CA LEU A 79 -8.80 -0.91 -8.04
C LEU A 79 -8.59 -2.05 -9.04
N THR A 80 -7.37 -2.60 -9.02
CA THR A 80 -7.10 -3.93 -9.57
C THR A 80 -6.89 -4.89 -8.42
N LEU A 81 -7.86 -5.77 -8.20
CA LEU A 81 -7.82 -6.77 -7.13
C LEU A 81 -7.04 -7.99 -7.60
N ILE A 82 -6.03 -8.42 -6.85
CA ILE A 82 -5.21 -9.59 -7.15
C ILE A 82 -5.31 -10.56 -5.97
N SER A 83 -5.47 -11.86 -6.26
CA SER A 83 -5.65 -12.88 -5.23
C SER A 83 -4.78 -14.11 -5.46
N PRO A 84 -3.47 -14.02 -5.17
CA PRO A 84 -2.54 -15.13 -5.36
C PRO A 84 -2.89 -16.31 -4.45
N PRO A 85 -2.75 -17.56 -4.92
CA PRO A 85 -3.13 -18.75 -4.15
C PRO A 85 -2.10 -19.17 -3.09
N ARG A 86 -0.88 -18.60 -3.10
CA ARG A 86 0.21 -18.94 -2.17
C ARG A 86 0.78 -17.70 -1.49
N GLY A 87 1.31 -17.87 -0.27
CA GLY A 87 1.96 -16.82 0.53
C GLY A 87 3.11 -16.14 -0.18
N ASP A 88 4.04 -16.92 -0.72
CA ASP A 88 5.23 -16.41 -1.39
C ASP A 88 4.89 -15.57 -2.63
N ASP A 89 3.75 -15.86 -3.28
CA ASP A 89 3.29 -15.12 -4.46
C ASP A 89 2.80 -13.71 -4.10
N LEU A 90 2.42 -13.43 -2.85
CA LEU A 90 1.94 -12.10 -2.44
C LEU A 90 3.02 -11.04 -2.61
N LEU A 91 4.20 -11.32 -2.04
CA LEU A 91 5.36 -10.42 -2.12
C LEU A 91 5.94 -10.39 -3.53
N TRP A 92 5.94 -11.52 -4.23
CA TRP A 92 6.40 -11.59 -5.62
C TRP A 92 5.54 -10.70 -6.54
N VAL A 93 4.20 -10.78 -6.44
CA VAL A 93 3.30 -9.91 -7.21
C VAL A 93 3.51 -8.44 -6.85
N MET A 94 3.68 -8.12 -5.57
CA MET A 94 3.96 -6.74 -5.15
C MET A 94 5.26 -6.22 -5.78
N GLU A 95 6.31 -7.03 -5.79
CA GLU A 95 7.60 -6.69 -6.41
C GLU A 95 7.45 -6.40 -7.90
N GLU A 96 6.76 -7.26 -8.64
CA GLU A 96 6.60 -7.10 -10.10
C GLU A 96 5.80 -5.85 -10.47
N ILE A 97 4.76 -5.52 -9.69
CA ILE A 97 3.99 -4.28 -9.91
C ILE A 97 4.89 -3.07 -9.63
N LEU A 98 5.62 -3.06 -8.51
CA LEU A 98 6.53 -1.97 -8.17
C LEU A 98 7.65 -1.81 -9.22
N ARG A 99 8.18 -2.92 -9.74
CA ARG A 99 9.20 -2.94 -10.79
C ARG A 99 8.70 -2.33 -12.10
N SER A 100 7.43 -2.54 -12.45
CA SER A 100 6.83 -1.98 -13.66
C SER A 100 6.64 -0.46 -13.61
N GLY A 101 6.59 0.14 -12.42
CA GLY A 101 6.33 1.57 -12.25
C GLY A 101 4.92 2.02 -12.68
N CYS A 102 3.98 1.10 -12.91
CA CYS A 102 2.67 1.41 -13.49
C CYS A 102 1.65 1.98 -12.48
N ALA A 103 1.95 1.94 -11.18
CA ALA A 103 1.05 2.40 -10.13
C ALA A 103 1.76 3.27 -9.09
N PRO A 104 1.11 4.34 -8.60
CA PRO A 104 1.62 5.16 -7.50
C PRO A 104 1.55 4.45 -6.13
N LEU A 105 0.69 3.44 -5.98
CA LEU A 105 0.45 2.71 -4.73
C LEU A 105 0.09 1.25 -5.01
N VAL A 106 0.71 0.36 -4.24
CA VAL A 106 0.37 -1.06 -4.16
C VAL A 106 0.06 -1.37 -2.69
N VAL A 107 -1.06 -2.04 -2.45
CA VAL A 107 -1.47 -2.52 -1.13
C VAL A 107 -1.36 -4.03 -1.12
N CYS A 108 -0.66 -4.59 -0.15
CA CYS A 108 -0.55 -6.04 0.05
C CYS A 108 -1.06 -6.38 1.45
N GLU A 109 -2.06 -7.26 1.54
CA GLU A 109 -2.47 -7.87 2.79
C GLU A 109 -1.56 -9.08 3.07
N LEU A 110 -0.89 -9.07 4.22
CA LEU A 110 0.01 -10.11 4.71
C LEU A 110 -0.57 -10.81 5.94
#